data_AF-A0A2D9FTT8-F1
#
_entry.id   AF-A0A2D9FTT8-F1
#
_cell.length_a   1.000
_cell.length_b   1.000
_cell.length_c   1.000
_cell.angle_alpha   90.00
_cell.angle_beta   90.00
_cell.angle_gamma   90.00
#
_symmetry.space_group_name_H-M   'P 1'
#
loop_
_entity.id
_entity.type
_entity.pdbx_description
1 polymer ?
#
loop_
_entity_poly.entity_id
_entity_poly.type
_entity_poly.pdbx_seq_one_letter_code
_entity_poly.pdbx_strand_id
1 'polypeptide(L)'
;MLAFFSRFEPVPHPDWREPYRRDIQQVRSCHTKRQGGVTRSFYTVETKSGELINLVFNEQELIWSLEKATGYEDKAIDRVLALVERHKHKPSRAHRIIPYRFELLPEELAKRRYDGTEKPLIHRMQPYRFLRSKTPYQVTAIPTRHLENTMITKELNYVIKADNDRFFHLIYILDELDWRFMQEVDEEFFFVR
;
A
#
# COMPACT_ATOMS: atom_id res chain seq x y z
N MET A 1 9.83 3.94 2.27
CA MET A 1 8.50 4.34 2.78
C MET A 1 7.76 3.08 3.17
N LEU A 2 7.13 2.98 4.34
CA LEU A 2 6.12 1.95 4.59
C LEU A 2 4.75 2.49 4.17
N ALA A 3 4.05 1.77 3.31
CA ALA A 3 2.71 2.11 2.86
C ALA A 3 1.73 1.00 3.28
N PHE A 4 0.54 1.42 3.70
CA PHE A 4 -0.55 0.55 4.06
C PHE A 4 -1.60 0.57 2.96
N PHE A 5 -2.02 -0.60 2.51
CA PHE A 5 -3.00 -0.80 1.45
C PHE A 5 -4.25 -1.42 2.07
N SER A 6 -5.41 -1.01 1.58
CA SER A 6 -6.71 -1.56 1.94
C SER A 6 -7.59 -1.61 0.71
N ARG A 7 -8.37 -2.69 0.54
CA ARG A 7 -9.20 -2.86 -0.65
C ARG A 7 -10.69 -2.69 -0.35
N PHE A 8 -11.23 -3.53 0.51
CA PHE A 8 -12.66 -3.65 0.73
C PHE A 8 -13.13 -2.76 1.88
N GLU A 9 -12.45 -2.83 3.03
CA GLU A 9 -12.81 -2.04 4.20
C GLU A 9 -11.89 -0.81 4.32
N PRO A 10 -12.45 0.41 4.40
CA PRO A 10 -11.64 1.61 4.63
C PRO A 10 -11.09 1.61 6.05
N VAL A 11 -9.79 1.87 6.16
CA VAL A 11 -9.07 1.82 7.43
C VAL A 11 -8.47 3.20 7.70
N PRO A 12 -9.13 4.06 8.51
CA PRO A 12 -8.62 5.40 8.80
C PRO A 12 -7.28 5.33 9.55
N HIS A 13 -7.10 4.30 10.38
CA HIS A 13 -5.86 4.00 11.07
C HIS A 13 -5.46 2.56 10.83
N PRO A 14 -4.25 2.28 10.29
CA PRO A 14 -3.76 0.94 10.04
C PRO A 14 -3.94 0.02 11.25
N ASP A 15 -4.84 -0.94 11.10
CA ASP A 15 -5.21 -1.93 12.12
C ASP A 15 -5.26 -3.32 11.48
N TRP A 16 -5.14 -4.36 12.31
CA TRP A 16 -5.08 -5.76 11.88
C TRP A 16 -6.14 -6.60 12.58
N ARG A 17 -6.85 -7.40 11.80
CA ARG A 17 -7.70 -8.48 12.30
C ARG A 17 -6.80 -9.66 12.62
N GLU A 18 -6.26 -9.67 13.83
CA GLU A 18 -5.18 -10.57 14.29
C GLU A 18 -5.33 -12.05 13.86
N PRO A 19 -6.52 -12.70 13.90
CA PRO A 19 -6.65 -14.09 13.43
C PRO A 19 -6.28 -14.32 11.95
N TYR A 20 -6.42 -13.29 11.13
CA TYR A 20 -6.20 -13.34 9.68
C TYR A 20 -4.86 -12.73 9.27
N ARG A 21 -4.14 -12.12 10.21
CA ARG A 21 -2.84 -11.50 9.95
C ARG A 21 -1.81 -12.57 9.63
N ARG A 22 -0.97 -12.28 8.64
CA ARG A 22 0.21 -13.05 8.26
C ARG A 22 1.41 -12.11 8.22
N ASP A 23 2.41 -12.42 9.02
CA ASP A 23 3.70 -11.76 8.98
C ASP A 23 4.61 -12.50 8.00
N ILE A 24 5.21 -11.79 7.05
CA ILE A 24 6.14 -12.37 6.09
C ILE A 24 7.49 -12.56 6.78
N GLN A 25 8.04 -13.76 6.66
CA GLN A 25 9.42 -14.05 7.04
C GLN A 25 10.38 -13.61 5.92
N GLN A 26 10.06 -13.99 4.67
CA GLN A 26 10.84 -13.58 3.49
C GLN A 26 10.03 -13.64 2.20
N VAL A 27 10.45 -12.84 1.22
CA VAL A 27 10.01 -12.96 -0.18
C VAL A 27 10.95 -13.93 -0.88
N ARG A 28 10.46 -15.11 -1.24
CA ARG A 28 11.24 -16.18 -1.90
C ARG A 28 11.53 -15.86 -3.35
N SER A 29 10.57 -15.27 -4.04
CA SER A 29 10.73 -14.80 -5.42
C SER A 29 9.80 -13.63 -5.70
N CYS A 30 10.18 -12.74 -6.62
CA CYS A 30 9.27 -11.74 -7.15
C CYS A 30 9.62 -11.37 -8.60
N HIS A 31 8.61 -11.01 -9.37
CA HIS A 31 8.78 -10.57 -10.75
C HIS A 31 7.65 -9.62 -11.18
N THR A 32 7.88 -8.86 -12.25
CA THR A 32 6.86 -7.96 -12.81
C THR A 32 6.51 -8.43 -14.22
N LYS A 33 5.22 -8.43 -14.55
CA LYS A 33 4.72 -8.79 -15.87
C LYS A 33 3.60 -7.84 -16.29
N ARG A 34 3.55 -7.51 -17.58
CA ARG A 34 2.42 -6.80 -18.18
C ARG A 34 1.40 -7.82 -18.71
N GLN A 35 0.16 -7.78 -18.24
CA GLN A 35 -0.93 -8.66 -18.65
C GLN A 35 -2.15 -7.82 -19.02
N GLY A 36 -2.63 -7.93 -20.26
CA GLY A 36 -3.78 -7.16 -20.73
C GLY A 36 -3.56 -5.63 -20.65
N GLY A 37 -2.34 -5.16 -20.90
CA GLY A 37 -1.97 -3.75 -20.77
C GLY A 37 -1.68 -3.26 -19.34
N VAL A 38 -2.08 -4.03 -18.32
CA VAL A 38 -1.90 -3.71 -16.90
C VAL A 38 -0.58 -4.27 -16.37
N THR A 39 0.20 -3.45 -15.66
CA THR A 39 1.43 -3.89 -15.00
C THR A 39 1.09 -4.53 -13.65
N ARG A 40 1.54 -5.76 -13.43
CA ARG A 40 1.36 -6.51 -12.20
C ARG A 40 2.70 -7.00 -11.66
N SER A 41 2.86 -6.95 -10.35
CA SER A 41 3.99 -7.54 -9.64
C SER A 41 3.53 -8.77 -8.86
N PHE A 42 4.28 -9.86 -8.98
CA PHE A 42 3.97 -11.18 -8.44
C PHE A 42 5.02 -11.54 -7.39
N TYR A 43 4.58 -12.17 -6.31
CA TYR A 43 5.42 -12.50 -5.16
C TYR A 43 5.10 -13.91 -4.68
N THR A 44 6.11 -14.73 -4.49
CA THR A 44 6.01 -15.92 -3.63
C THR A 44 6.59 -15.56 -2.28
N VAL A 45 5.75 -15.55 -1.24
CA VAL A 45 6.14 -15.17 0.12
C VAL A 45 6.04 -16.37 1.04
N GLU A 46 6.98 -16.45 1.98
CA GLU A 46 6.93 -17.37 3.10
C GLU A 46 6.56 -16.59 4.36
N THR A 47 5.51 -17.04 5.03
CA THR A 47 5.06 -16.47 6.29
C THR A 47 5.89 -17.01 7.46
N LYS A 48 5.88 -16.31 8.60
CA LYS A 48 6.50 -16.80 9.84
C LYS A 48 5.89 -18.10 10.38
N SER A 49 4.66 -18.44 9.96
CA SER A 49 4.00 -19.72 10.24
C SER A 49 4.43 -20.84 9.28
N GLY A 50 5.28 -20.55 8.28
CA GLY A 50 5.75 -21.52 7.29
C GLY A 50 4.84 -21.70 6.07
N GLU A 51 3.74 -20.97 5.96
CA GLU A 51 2.86 -21.00 4.78
C GLU A 51 3.55 -20.32 3.60
N LEU A 52 3.50 -20.96 2.41
CA LEU A 52 3.88 -20.37 1.14
C LEU A 52 2.65 -19.82 0.43
N ILE A 53 2.67 -18.52 0.13
CA ILE A 53 1.53 -17.79 -0.45
C ILE A 53 2.00 -16.99 -1.66
N ASN A 54 1.22 -17.05 -2.74
CA ASN A 54 1.46 -16.23 -3.92
C ASN A 54 0.56 -14.99 -3.91
N LEU A 55 1.18 -13.82 -3.90
CA LEU A 55 0.51 -12.53 -3.92
C LEU A 55 0.69 -11.86 -5.28
N VAL A 56 -0.32 -11.11 -5.69
CA VAL A 56 -0.31 -10.27 -6.89
C VAL A 56 -0.63 -8.84 -6.49
N PHE A 57 0.17 -7.90 -6.97
CA PHE A 57 -0.06 -6.48 -6.83
C PHE A 57 -0.36 -5.87 -8.20
N ASN A 58 -1.55 -5.30 -8.36
CA ASN A 58 -1.90 -4.47 -9.50
C ASN A 58 -1.36 -3.06 -9.25
N GLU A 59 -0.31 -2.69 -9.98
CA GLU A 59 0.42 -1.45 -9.77
C GLU A 59 -0.36 -0.19 -10.16
N GLN A 60 -1.30 -0.33 -11.11
CA GLN A 60 -2.11 0.80 -11.60
C GLN A 60 -3.31 1.04 -10.68
N GLU A 61 -3.90 -0.03 -10.16
CA GLU A 61 -5.08 0.05 -9.30
C GLU A 61 -4.74 0.08 -7.80
N LEU A 62 -3.47 -0.12 -7.43
CA LEU A 62 -3.00 -0.23 -6.04
C LEU A 62 -3.72 -1.33 -5.24
N ILE A 63 -4.07 -2.42 -5.91
CA ILE A 63 -4.81 -3.54 -5.32
C ILE A 63 -3.89 -4.74 -5.15
N TRP A 64 -3.90 -5.30 -3.93
CA TRP A 64 -3.31 -6.60 -3.63
C TRP A 64 -4.37 -7.70 -3.70
N SER A 65 -3.98 -8.87 -4.21
CA SER A 65 -4.82 -10.06 -4.28
C SER A 65 -3.99 -11.33 -4.17
N LEU A 66 -4.65 -12.46 -3.95
CA LEU A 66 -4.04 -13.77 -4.12
C LEU A 66 -3.88 -14.08 -5.60
N GLU A 67 -2.80 -14.78 -5.95
CA GLU A 67 -2.78 -15.54 -7.20
C GLU A 67 -3.76 -16.71 -7.06
N LYS A 68 -4.59 -16.93 -8.08
CA LYS A 68 -5.57 -18.03 -8.04
C LYS A 68 -4.82 -19.36 -7.94
N ALA A 69 -4.95 -20.01 -6.79
CA ALA A 69 -4.33 -21.30 -6.49
C ALA A 69 -5.30 -22.16 -5.68
N THR A 70 -5.13 -23.48 -5.79
CA THR A 70 -5.97 -24.45 -5.09
C THR A 70 -5.85 -24.29 -3.57
N GLY A 71 -6.97 -24.25 -2.85
CA GLY A 71 -7.05 -24.08 -1.40
C GLY A 71 -7.22 -22.63 -0.92
N TYR A 72 -7.20 -21.65 -1.84
CA TYR A 72 -7.39 -20.23 -1.55
C TYR A 72 -8.54 -19.60 -2.33
N GLU A 73 -9.42 -20.41 -2.92
CA GLU A 73 -10.53 -19.96 -3.78
C GLU A 73 -11.48 -19.01 -3.04
N ASP A 74 -11.84 -19.35 -1.81
CA ASP A 74 -12.74 -18.55 -0.97
C ASP A 74 -11.98 -17.60 -0.03
N LYS A 75 -10.76 -17.21 -0.42
CA LYS A 75 -9.89 -16.33 0.37
C LYS A 75 -9.60 -15.03 -0.35
N ALA A 76 -9.45 -13.96 0.43
CA ALA A 76 -9.17 -12.64 -0.09
C ALA A 76 -8.10 -11.92 0.73
N ILE A 77 -7.33 -11.08 0.03
CA ILE A 77 -6.46 -10.08 0.64
C ILE A 77 -7.24 -8.78 0.73
N ASP A 78 -7.22 -8.17 1.92
CA ASP A 78 -7.79 -6.84 2.12
C ASP A 78 -6.70 -5.83 2.51
N ARG A 79 -5.99 -6.09 3.62
CA ARG A 79 -4.97 -5.18 4.15
C ARG A 79 -3.58 -5.71 3.87
N VAL A 80 -2.68 -4.83 3.41
CA VAL A 80 -1.25 -5.14 3.19
C VAL A 80 -0.39 -3.99 3.67
N LEU A 81 0.68 -4.28 4.38
CA LEU A 81 1.74 -3.35 4.70
C LEU A 81 2.96 -3.71 3.85
N ALA A 82 3.45 -2.75 3.06
CA ALA A 82 4.60 -2.96 2.19
C ALA A 82 5.63 -1.85 2.33
N LEU A 83 6.90 -2.20 2.20
CA LEU A 83 7.99 -1.27 1.98
C LEU A 83 8.03 -0.87 0.51
N VAL A 84 7.90 0.43 0.26
CA VAL A 84 8.19 1.04 -1.02
C VAL A 84 9.60 1.65 -0.98
N GLU A 85 10.50 1.09 -1.78
CA GLU A 85 11.89 1.49 -1.92
C GLU A 85 12.09 2.43 -3.11
N ARG A 86 12.74 3.56 -2.82
CA ARG A 86 13.19 4.55 -3.80
C ARG A 86 14.55 4.15 -4.33
N HIS A 87 14.62 3.25 -5.30
CA HIS A 87 15.89 2.97 -5.97
C HIS A 87 15.69 2.59 -7.44
N LYS A 88 16.45 3.26 -8.33
CA LYS A 88 16.36 3.05 -9.78
C LYS A 88 17.03 1.75 -10.26
N HIS A 89 17.96 1.19 -9.47
CA HIS A 89 18.78 0.03 -9.87
C HIS A 89 18.27 -1.32 -9.34
N LYS A 90 16.96 -1.46 -9.11
CA LYS A 90 16.39 -2.76 -8.73
C LYS A 90 16.13 -3.62 -9.98
N PRO A 91 16.25 -4.96 -9.91
CA PRO A 91 16.10 -5.83 -11.08
C PRO A 91 14.72 -5.76 -11.74
N SER A 92 13.68 -5.46 -10.95
CA SER A 92 12.32 -5.25 -11.45
C SER A 92 11.54 -4.29 -10.53
N ARG A 93 10.37 -3.87 -11.00
CA ARG A 93 9.44 -3.03 -10.22
C ARG A 93 8.93 -3.74 -8.97
N ALA A 94 8.76 -5.07 -9.02
CA ALA A 94 8.36 -5.87 -7.88
C ALA A 94 9.33 -5.76 -6.69
N HIS A 95 10.64 -5.61 -6.98
CA HIS A 95 11.67 -5.42 -5.94
C HIS A 95 11.61 -4.05 -5.26
N ARG A 96 10.81 -3.11 -5.78
CA ARG A 96 10.61 -1.78 -5.18
C ARG A 96 9.43 -1.74 -4.23
N ILE A 97 8.56 -2.74 -4.24
CA ILE A 97 7.44 -2.83 -3.29
C ILE A 97 7.42 -4.21 -2.66
N ILE A 98 7.87 -4.28 -1.41
CA ILE A 98 8.13 -5.52 -0.68
C ILE A 98 7.07 -5.67 0.40
N PRO A 99 6.16 -6.65 0.30
CA PRO A 99 5.16 -6.87 1.34
C PRO A 99 5.84 -7.38 2.63
N TYR A 100 5.41 -6.87 3.78
CA TYR A 100 5.88 -7.30 5.11
C TYR A 100 4.82 -8.03 5.90
N ARG A 101 3.56 -7.64 5.72
CA ARG A 101 2.43 -8.17 6.46
C ARG A 101 1.17 -8.02 5.63
N PHE A 102 0.28 -8.99 5.70
CA PHE A 102 -1.00 -8.91 5.03
C PHE A 102 -2.07 -9.65 5.83
N GLU A 103 -3.33 -9.47 5.45
CA GLU A 103 -4.42 -10.29 5.94
C GLU A 103 -4.89 -11.27 4.87
N LEU A 104 -5.16 -12.49 5.32
CA LEU A 104 -5.73 -13.57 4.52
C LEU A 104 -7.07 -13.98 5.15
N LEU A 105 -8.16 -13.47 4.58
CA LEU A 105 -9.51 -13.62 5.13
C LEU A 105 -10.35 -14.57 4.30
N PRO A 106 -11.40 -15.20 4.86
CA PRO A 106 -12.54 -15.66 4.07
C PRO A 106 -13.10 -14.52 3.23
N GLU A 107 -13.41 -14.78 1.95
CA GLU A 107 -13.87 -13.76 1.00
C GLU A 107 -15.16 -13.08 1.47
N GLU A 108 -16.12 -13.86 1.97
CA GLU A 108 -17.36 -13.37 2.59
C GLU A 108 -17.09 -12.32 3.68
N LEU A 109 -16.08 -12.57 4.54
CA LEU A 109 -15.73 -11.65 5.61
C LEU A 109 -15.04 -10.39 5.08
N ALA A 110 -14.14 -10.55 4.10
CA ALA A 110 -13.44 -9.44 3.47
C ALA A 110 -14.42 -8.49 2.76
N LYS A 111 -15.40 -9.05 2.05
CA LYS A 111 -16.38 -8.32 1.23
C LYS A 111 -17.67 -7.97 1.96
N ARG A 112 -17.79 -8.24 3.26
CA ARG A 112 -19.01 -7.99 4.05
C ARG A 112 -19.58 -6.58 3.91
N ARG A 113 -18.72 -5.57 3.74
CA ARG A 113 -19.09 -4.14 3.56
C ARG A 113 -18.80 -3.63 2.15
N TYR A 114 -18.46 -4.52 1.22
CA TYR A 114 -18.12 -4.16 -0.14
C TYR A 114 -19.38 -4.02 -0.98
N ASP A 115 -19.55 -2.85 -1.59
CA ASP A 115 -20.72 -2.47 -2.39
C ASP A 115 -20.57 -2.84 -3.88
N GLY A 116 -19.54 -3.63 -4.24
CA GLY A 116 -19.20 -3.96 -5.62
C GLY A 116 -18.40 -2.87 -6.35
N THR A 117 -18.13 -1.73 -5.71
CA THR A 117 -17.40 -0.61 -6.32
C THR A 117 -16.05 -0.43 -5.64
N GLU A 118 -14.97 -0.52 -6.43
CA GLU A 118 -13.63 -0.24 -5.92
C GLU A 118 -13.53 1.22 -5.46
N LYS A 119 -12.91 1.45 -4.29
CA LYS A 119 -12.77 2.80 -3.73
C LYS A 119 -11.92 3.69 -4.64
N PRO A 120 -12.00 5.03 -4.53
CA PRO A 120 -11.11 5.89 -5.32
C PRO A 120 -9.64 5.60 -5.01
N LEU A 121 -8.76 5.75 -6.01
CA LEU A 121 -7.35 5.35 -5.93
C LEU A 121 -6.62 5.93 -4.70
N ILE A 122 -6.92 7.18 -4.35
CA ILE A 122 -6.35 7.92 -3.20
C ILE A 122 -6.71 7.31 -1.83
N HIS A 123 -7.69 6.41 -1.77
CA HIS A 123 -8.10 5.71 -0.55
C HIS A 123 -7.60 4.27 -0.48
N ARG A 124 -7.01 3.73 -1.56
CA ARG A 124 -6.55 2.32 -1.61
C ARG A 124 -5.18 2.12 -0.97
N MET A 125 -4.42 3.19 -0.82
CA MET A 125 -3.11 3.22 -0.19
C MET A 125 -3.02 4.43 0.72
N GLN A 126 -2.25 4.33 1.79
CA GLN A 126 -1.91 5.45 2.63
C GLN A 126 -0.49 5.31 3.21
N PRO A 127 0.22 6.42 3.45
CA PRO A 127 1.52 6.36 4.09
C PRO A 127 1.38 5.86 5.53
N TYR A 128 2.25 4.95 5.94
CA TYR A 128 2.27 4.38 7.29
C TYR A 128 3.43 4.93 8.12
N ARG A 129 4.66 4.83 7.58
CA ARG A 129 5.87 5.29 8.26
C ARG A 129 6.92 5.70 7.24
N PHE A 130 7.52 6.87 7.42
CA PHE A 130 8.52 7.40 6.49
C PHE A 130 9.83 7.74 7.19
N LEU A 131 10.88 7.90 6.38
CA LEU A 131 12.18 8.38 6.83
C LEU A 131 12.42 9.75 6.21
N ARG A 132 12.80 10.74 7.03
CA ARG A 132 13.33 12.03 6.57
C ARG A 132 14.63 12.30 7.30
N SER A 133 15.70 12.51 6.56
CA SER A 133 17.05 12.75 7.10
C SER A 133 17.49 11.70 8.14
N LYS A 134 17.20 10.42 7.88
CA LYS A 134 17.41 9.25 8.77
C LYS A 134 16.52 9.18 10.01
N THR A 135 15.71 10.20 10.29
CA THR A 135 14.71 10.17 11.35
C THR A 135 13.45 9.47 10.88
N PRO A 136 12.97 8.42 11.57
CA PRO A 136 11.69 7.81 11.28
C PRO A 136 10.53 8.62 11.86
N TYR A 137 9.44 8.68 11.12
CA TYR A 137 8.19 9.32 11.52
C TYR A 137 7.04 8.34 11.31
N GLN A 138 6.22 8.15 12.33
CA GLN A 138 4.98 7.37 12.25
C GLN A 138 3.83 8.29 11.83
N VAL A 139 3.03 7.88 10.84
CA VAL A 139 1.82 8.62 10.47
C VAL A 139 0.74 8.32 11.51
N THR A 140 0.16 9.37 12.09
CA THR A 140 -0.90 9.29 13.09
C THR A 140 -2.26 9.68 12.52
N ALA A 141 -2.30 10.64 11.59
CA ALA A 141 -3.51 11.05 10.88
C ALA A 141 -3.21 11.51 9.45
N ILE A 142 -4.25 11.51 8.61
CA ILE A 142 -4.21 12.02 7.23
C ILE A 142 -5.35 13.01 7.07
N PRO A 143 -5.14 14.29 7.44
CA PRO A 143 -6.17 15.31 7.36
C PRO A 143 -6.69 15.55 5.94
N THR A 144 -5.78 15.60 4.97
CA THR A 144 -6.12 15.92 3.57
C THR A 144 -5.46 14.93 2.64
N ARG A 145 -6.22 14.47 1.64
CA ARG A 145 -5.71 13.67 0.53
C ARG A 145 -6.44 14.04 -0.75
N HIS A 146 -5.74 14.05 -1.87
CA HIS A 146 -6.35 14.27 -3.18
C HIS A 146 -5.55 13.59 -4.29
N LEU A 147 -6.22 13.34 -5.41
CA LEU A 147 -5.58 12.85 -6.62
C LEU A 147 -5.34 14.03 -7.55
N GLU A 148 -4.11 14.19 -8.01
CA GLU A 148 -3.75 15.13 -9.06
C GLU A 148 -3.41 14.35 -10.33
N ASN A 149 -4.09 14.68 -11.43
CA ASN A 149 -3.75 14.14 -12.75
C ASN A 149 -2.85 15.15 -13.44
N THR A 150 -1.56 14.84 -13.55
CA THR A 150 -0.65 15.63 -14.38
C THR A 150 -0.77 15.16 -15.83
N MET A 151 -0.19 15.89 -16.79
CA MET A 151 -0.23 15.51 -18.21
C MET A 151 0.43 14.14 -18.50
N ILE A 152 1.29 13.65 -17.60
CA ILE A 152 2.13 12.47 -17.83
C ILE A 152 1.83 11.36 -16.81
N THR A 153 1.41 11.70 -15.58
CA THR A 153 1.22 10.73 -14.50
C THR A 153 0.08 11.10 -13.54
N LYS A 154 -0.22 10.20 -12.61
CA LYS A 154 -1.13 10.40 -11.49
C LYS A 154 -0.32 10.54 -10.21
N GLU A 155 -0.54 11.63 -9.50
CA GLU A 155 0.09 11.92 -8.21
C GLU A 155 -0.96 11.82 -7.11
N LEU A 156 -0.70 10.94 -6.14
CA LEU A 156 -1.54 10.77 -4.97
C LEU A 156 -0.93 11.62 -3.85
N ASN A 157 -1.61 12.70 -3.53
CA ASN A 157 -1.17 13.71 -2.58
C ASN A 157 -1.73 13.43 -1.18
N TYR A 158 -0.86 13.44 -0.17
CA TYR A 158 -1.22 13.25 1.23
C TYR A 158 -0.60 14.34 2.08
N VAL A 159 -1.45 15.11 2.77
CA VAL A 159 -1.03 15.89 3.94
C VAL A 159 -1.26 15.01 5.15
N ILE A 160 -0.20 14.76 5.92
CA ILE A 160 -0.21 13.84 7.05
C ILE A 160 0.21 14.55 8.32
N LYS A 161 -0.28 14.06 9.45
CA LYS A 161 0.23 14.36 10.79
C LYS A 161 1.11 13.21 11.25
N ALA A 162 2.29 13.53 11.77
CA ALA A 162 3.23 12.56 12.33
C ALA A 162 3.08 12.42 13.86
N ASP A 163 3.84 11.50 14.44
CA ASP A 163 3.94 11.21 15.87
C ASP A 163 4.60 12.30 16.71
N ASN A 164 5.33 13.21 16.08
CA ASN A 164 5.89 14.40 16.72
C ASN A 164 5.03 15.66 16.52
N ASP A 165 3.75 15.48 16.20
CA ASP A 165 2.77 16.54 15.96
C ASP A 165 3.07 17.50 14.79
N ARG A 166 4.05 17.19 13.94
CA ARG A 166 4.34 17.98 12.72
C ARG A 166 3.54 17.47 11.52
N PHE A 167 3.30 18.36 10.56
CA PHE A 167 2.60 18.03 9.33
C PHE A 167 3.53 17.98 8.13
N PHE A 168 3.28 17.04 7.23
CA PHE A 168 4.12 16.81 6.07
C PHE A 168 3.28 16.56 4.82
N HIS A 169 3.75 17.08 3.68
CA HIS A 169 3.19 16.79 2.37
C HIS A 169 4.01 15.72 1.67
N LEU A 170 3.38 14.57 1.45
CA LEU A 170 3.94 13.43 0.76
C LEU A 170 3.17 13.19 -0.54
N ILE A 171 3.90 12.89 -1.61
CA ILE A 171 3.32 12.49 -2.89
C ILE A 171 3.73 11.08 -3.24
N TYR A 172 2.82 10.34 -3.85
CA TYR A 172 3.12 9.08 -4.50
C TYR A 172 2.87 9.19 -5.99
N ILE A 173 3.92 8.98 -6.78
CA ILE A 173 3.89 9.03 -8.24
C ILE A 173 3.62 7.61 -8.75
N LEU A 174 2.42 7.41 -9.32
CA LEU A 174 1.85 6.09 -9.56
C LEU A 174 2.67 5.26 -10.56
N ASP A 175 2.98 5.83 -11.72
CA ASP A 175 3.73 5.14 -12.78
C ASP A 175 5.19 4.87 -12.36
N GLU A 176 5.78 5.76 -11.56
CA GLU A 176 7.12 5.60 -11.03
C GLU A 176 7.22 4.65 -9.83
N LEU A 177 6.11 4.29 -9.16
CA LEU A 177 6.11 3.63 -7.83
C LEU A 177 7.03 4.32 -6.83
N ASP A 178 7.00 5.65 -6.79
CA ASP A 178 7.90 6.45 -5.97
C ASP A 178 7.15 7.32 -4.97
N TRP A 179 7.63 7.31 -3.73
CA TRP A 179 7.17 8.24 -2.70
C TRP A 179 8.16 9.40 -2.60
N ARG A 180 7.65 10.62 -2.69
CA ARG A 180 8.46 11.83 -2.51
C ARG A 180 7.94 12.66 -1.35
N PHE A 181 8.90 13.18 -0.60
CA PHE A 181 8.67 14.23 0.37
C PHE A 181 8.71 15.56 -0.37
N MET A 182 7.66 16.37 -0.24
CA MET A 182 7.61 17.69 -0.87
C MET A 182 8.11 18.73 0.10
N GLN A 183 7.38 18.90 1.20
CA GLN A 183 7.70 19.88 2.21
C GLN A 183 7.07 19.51 3.55
N GLU A 184 7.58 20.16 4.58
CA GLU A 184 6.88 20.29 5.84
C GLU A 184 5.88 21.42 5.69
N VAL A 185 4.70 21.27 6.30
CA VAL A 185 3.63 22.26 6.21
C VAL A 185 3.25 22.70 7.61
N ASP A 186 2.99 23.99 7.78
CA ASP A 186 2.43 24.50 9.03
C ASP A 186 0.91 24.33 9.00
N GLU A 187 0.35 23.95 10.14
CA GLU A 187 -1.08 23.70 10.32
C GLU A 187 -1.92 24.92 9.89
N GLU A 188 -1.45 26.12 10.24
CA GLU A 188 -2.13 27.40 10.03
C GLU A 188 -2.35 27.74 8.54
N PHE A 189 -1.47 27.30 7.64
CA PHE A 189 -1.59 27.60 6.21
C PHE A 189 -2.45 26.60 5.43
N PHE A 190 -2.69 25.40 5.98
CA PHE A 190 -3.39 24.32 5.26
C PHE A 190 -4.81 24.03 5.76
N PHE A 191 -5.13 24.37 7.02
CA PHE A 191 -6.45 24.10 7.61
C PHE A 191 -7.22 25.37 7.93
N VAL A 192 -7.04 26.42 7.13
CA VAL A 192 -7.88 27.63 7.22
C VAL A 192 -9.34 27.18 7.07
N ARG A 193 -10.09 27.29 8.17
CA ARG A 193 -11.53 26.99 8.23
C ARG A 193 -12.33 28.20 7.77
#